data_AF-A0A950PRP3-F1
#
_entry.id   AF-A0A950PRP3-F1
#
_cell.length_a   1.000
_cell.length_b   1.000
_cell.length_c   1.000
_cell.angle_alpha   90.00
_cell.angle_beta   90.00
_cell.angle_gamma   90.00
#
_symmetry.space_group_name_H-M   'P 1'
#
loop_
_entity.id
_entity.type
_entity.pdbx_description
1 polymer ?
#
loop_
_entity_poly.entity_id
_entity_poly.type
_entity_poly.pdbx_seq_one_letter_code
_entity_poly.pdbx_strand_id
1 'polypeptide(L)' 'RVAVGEGVEGVTGRYFNRQEDARADDQAYDADARRRLWDLSADLTGESPAI' A
#
# COMPACT_ATOMS: atom_id res chain seq x y z
N ARG A 1 -15.81 -0.86 -7.34
CA ARG A 1 -16.66 -0.77 -6.12
C ARG A 1 -15.76 -0.37 -4.96
N VAL A 2 -16.18 0.55 -4.09
CA VAL A 2 -15.39 1.01 -2.93
C VAL A 2 -15.91 0.35 -1.66
N ALA A 3 -15.02 0.01 -0.73
CA ALA A 3 -15.35 -0.42 0.63
C ALA A 3 -15.47 0.81 1.56
N VAL A 4 -16.47 0.84 2.45
CA VAL A 4 -16.81 2.02 3.27
C VAL A 4 -17.05 1.64 4.74
N GLY A 5 -16.79 2.59 5.65
CA GLY A 5 -17.05 2.46 7.09
C GLY A 5 -16.64 3.73 7.85
N GLU A 6 -17.32 4.01 8.98
CA GLU A 6 -17.17 5.25 9.76
C GLU A 6 -15.74 5.53 10.24
N GLY A 7 -14.95 4.49 10.54
CA GLY A 7 -13.56 4.62 11.00
C GLY A 7 -12.48 4.76 9.92
N VAL A 8 -12.85 4.71 8.64
CA VAL A 8 -11.88 4.73 7.51
C VAL A 8 -12.23 5.76 6.44
N GLU A 9 -13.30 6.53 6.63
CA GLU A 9 -13.69 7.57 5.70
C GLU A 9 -12.59 8.64 5.59
N GLY A 10 -12.06 8.83 4.37
CA GLY A 10 -10.97 9.77 4.10
C GLY A 10 -9.59 9.35 4.61
N VAL A 11 -9.43 8.18 5.23
CA VAL A 11 -8.15 7.71 5.76
C VAL A 11 -7.34 7.01 4.66
N THR A 12 -6.07 7.41 4.48
CA THR A 12 -5.15 6.77 3.54
C THR A 12 -3.80 6.47 4.19
N GLY A 13 -3.06 5.50 3.64
CA GLY A 13 -1.70 5.16 4.09
C GLY A 13 -1.59 4.50 5.48
N ARG A 14 -2.71 4.21 6.14
CA ARG A 14 -2.75 3.48 7.43
C ARG A 14 -2.80 1.98 7.20
N TYR A 15 -2.18 1.23 8.12
CA TYR A 15 -2.29 -0.21 8.19
C TYR A 15 -3.13 -0.58 9.41
N PHE A 16 -4.09 -1.48 9.22
CA PHE A 16 -4.96 -1.96 10.29
C PHE A 16 -4.72 -3.46 10.49
N ASN A 17 -4.53 -3.88 11.73
CA ASN A 17 -4.53 -5.28 12.11
C ASN A 17 -5.86 -5.60 12.80
N ARG A 18 -6.71 -6.36 12.11
CA ARG A 18 -8.14 -6.52 12.44
C ARG A 18 -8.88 -5.18 12.34
N GLN A 19 -9.35 -4.64 13.45
CA GLN A 19 -10.11 -3.39 13.52
C GLN A 19 -9.29 -2.26 14.16
N GLU A 20 -8.03 -2.52 14.48
CA GLU A 20 -7.16 -1.59 15.20
C GLU A 20 -6.05 -1.10 14.30
N ASP A 21 -5.70 0.16 14.47
CA ASP A 21 -4.56 0.75 13.79
C ASP A 21 -3.26 0.16 14.33
N ALA A 22 -2.35 -0.19 13.43
CA ALA A 22 -1.12 -0.87 13.79
C ALA A 22 0.06 -0.45 12.91
N ARG A 23 1.26 -0.73 13.42
CA ARG A 23 2.50 -0.62 12.67
C ARG A 23 2.74 -1.94 11.94
N ALA A 24 2.91 -1.88 10.62
CA ALA A 24 3.37 -3.03 9.84
C ALA A 24 4.86 -3.29 10.08
N ASP A 25 5.40 -4.35 9.49
CA ASP A 25 6.84 -4.61 9.49
C ASP A 25 7.63 -3.40 8.93
N ASP A 26 8.82 -3.15 9.47
CA ASP A 26 9.62 -1.98 9.11
C ASP A 26 10.03 -1.96 7.64
N GLN A 27 10.22 -3.14 7.01
CA GLN A 27 10.51 -3.23 5.58
C GLN A 27 9.39 -2.60 4.73
N ALA A 28 8.13 -2.67 5.18
CA ALA A 28 6.99 -2.09 4.45
C ALA A 28 7.08 -0.56 4.31
N TYR A 29 7.95 0.09 5.07
CA TYR A 29 8.15 1.53 5.07
C TYR A 29 9.46 1.97 4.39
N ASP A 30 10.29 1.03 3.92
CA ASP A 30 11.46 1.32 3.12
C ASP A 30 11.04 1.87 1.75
N ALA A 31 11.34 3.15 1.51
CA ALA A 31 10.91 3.84 0.30
C ALA A 31 11.57 3.29 -0.97
N ASP A 32 12.83 2.86 -0.89
CA ASP A 32 13.58 2.34 -2.03
C ASP A 32 13.10 0.94 -2.40
N ALA A 33 12.86 0.09 -1.39
CA ALA A 33 12.31 -1.23 -1.60
C ALA A 33 10.92 -1.17 -2.26
N ARG A 34 10.03 -0.26 -1.80
CA ARG A 34 8.69 -0.09 -2.38
C ARG A 34 8.73 0.35 -3.84
N ARG A 35 9.58 1.33 -4.16
CA ARG A 35 9.72 1.83 -5.53
C ARG A 35 10.24 0.73 -6.44
N ARG A 36 11.30 0.03 -6.04
CA ARG A 36 11.85 -1.09 -6.81
C ARG A 36 10.81 -2.20 -7.03
N LEU A 37 10.02 -2.53 -6.01
CA LEU A 37 8.97 -3.54 -6.13
C LEU A 37 7.91 -3.12 -7.15
N TRP A 38 7.49 -1.85 -7.13
CA TRP A 38 6.53 -1.31 -8.08
C TRP A 38 7.02 -1.43 -9.52
N ASP A 39 8.24 -0.95 -9.80
CA ASP A 39 8.83 -0.96 -11.14
C ASP A 39 8.98 -2.38 -11.68
N LEU A 40 9.56 -3.29 -10.88
CA LEU A 40 9.75 -4.68 -11.27
C LEU A 40 8.40 -5.40 -11.51
N SER A 41 7.39 -5.10 -10.69
CA SER A 41 6.09 -5.75 -10.82
C SER A 41 5.39 -5.29 -12.09
N ALA A 42 5.45 -3.98 -12.40
CA ALA A 42 4.91 -3.43 -13.64
C ALA A 42 5.57 -4.09 -14.86
N ASP A 43 6.90 -4.16 -14.89
CA ASP A 43 7.66 -4.83 -15.96
C ASP A 43 7.25 -6.30 -16.13
N LEU A 44 7.12 -7.04 -15.02
CA LEU A 44 6.73 -8.45 -15.04
C LEU A 44 5.31 -8.68 -15.55
N THR A 45 4.41 -7.72 -15.35
CA THR A 45 3.02 -7.80 -15.84
C THR A 45 2.83 -7.16 -17.21
N GLY A 46 3.88 -6.57 -17.81
CA GLY A 46 3.78 -5.83 -19.07
C GLY A 46 3.02 -4.50 -18.94
N GLU A 47 2.90 -3.99 -17.71
CA GLU A 47 2.28 -2.71 -17.40
C GLU A 47 3.35 -1.61 -17.37
N SER A 48 2.99 -0.39 -17.72
CA SER A 48 3.87 0.76 -17.49
C SER A 48 3.59 1.33 -16.10
N PRO A 49 4.60 1.52 -15.23
CA PRO A 49 4.37 2.17 -13.95
C PRO A 49 3.96 3.62 -14.18
N ALA A 50 2.67 3.91 -14.02
CA ALA A 50 2.17 5.28 -13.98
C ALA A 50 2.62 5.91 -12.66
N ILE A 51 3.28 7.08 -12.74
CA ILE A 51 3.70 7.89 -11.60
C ILE A 51 2.58 8.86 -11.24
#